data_AF-A0A6J2TFC6-F1
#
_entry.id   AF-A0A6J2TFC6-F1
#
_cell.length_a   1.000
_cell.length_b   1.000
_cell.length_c   1.000
_cell.angle_alpha   90.00
_cell.angle_beta   90.00
_cell.angle_gamma   90.00
#
_symmetry.space_group_name_H-M   'P 1'
#
loop_
_entity.id
_entity.type
_entity.pdbx_description
1 polymer ?
#
loop_
_entity_poly.entity_id
_entity_poly.type
_entity_poly.pdbx_seq_one_letter_code
_entity_poly.pdbx_strand_id
1 'polypeptide(L)'
;MGAKSLKYYFLSIFCLWAANVNVNGNLHKTSYCMQRYCGSKNLACNNHGNYSNDCVPSSRTIPLSKHRNGLLNVFNELRNKLAGGHIGSHLPAARMARMSWSNELEYLAHLAVLNCRENVKYCLSSPDFHYIGSNINQFSYGGKVSIYTNFEIMLKLIDKWTSEMAFVNKDATLYVPDHFPNDKVVQSALLMMDRNTHVGCAALRYSIEYYNHFLFCCTFATDVIKHKPLYKLSGKPGSACQNRDTTYTNLCAVGEVYGNEHAIAHARVYRSPTI
;
A
#
# COMPACT_ATOMS: atom_id res chain seq x y z
N MET A 1 -7.72 41.24 57.30
CA MET A 1 -7.14 42.60 57.49
C MET A 1 -5.66 42.46 57.20
N GLY A 2 -5.03 43.06 56.21
CA GLY A 2 -5.33 44.17 55.31
C GLY A 2 -4.00 44.85 54.97
N ALA A 3 -3.91 45.40 53.76
CA ALA A 3 -2.80 46.18 53.19
C ALA A 3 -1.57 45.39 52.70
N LYS A 4 -0.95 45.69 51.55
CA LYS A 4 -1.20 46.62 50.42
C LYS A 4 -0.19 46.16 49.36
N SER A 5 -0.60 46.00 48.10
CA SER A 5 0.36 46.10 46.98
C SER A 5 -0.32 46.76 45.79
N LEU A 6 0.50 47.52 45.08
CA LEU A 6 0.24 48.72 44.33
C LEU A 6 -0.25 48.38 42.91
N LYS A 7 -1.29 49.06 42.44
CA LYS A 7 -1.70 49.05 41.04
C LYS A 7 -0.73 49.89 40.22
N TYR A 8 -0.17 49.32 39.15
CA TYR A 8 0.26 50.08 37.98
C TYR A 8 -0.32 49.44 36.72
N TYR A 9 -1.20 50.19 36.06
CA TYR A 9 -1.71 49.93 34.72
C TYR A 9 -0.61 50.27 33.71
N PHE A 10 -0.30 49.35 32.80
CA PHE A 10 0.14 49.69 31.45
C PHE A 10 -0.40 48.64 30.47
N LEU A 11 -1.43 49.02 29.72
CA LEU A 11 -1.76 48.36 28.46
C LEU A 11 -0.64 48.67 27.48
N SER A 12 -0.01 47.64 26.92
CA SER A 12 0.60 47.74 25.60
C SER A 12 0.43 46.41 24.88
N ILE A 13 -0.32 46.49 23.79
CA ILE A 13 -0.67 45.44 22.86
C ILE A 13 0.63 45.03 22.14
N PHE A 14 1.09 43.80 22.36
CA PHE A 14 2.00 43.14 21.42
C PHE A 14 1.26 42.00 20.74
N CYS A 15 0.64 42.35 19.63
CA CYS A 15 0.24 41.42 18.59
C CYS A 15 1.51 41.01 17.85
N LEU A 16 2.03 39.82 18.13
CA LEU A 16 3.06 39.19 17.30
C LEU A 16 2.55 37.84 16.82
N TRP A 17 2.17 37.88 15.55
CA TRP A 17 1.94 36.78 14.62
C TRP A 17 2.54 35.43 15.04
N ALA A 18 1.66 34.48 15.36
CA ALA A 18 1.99 33.08 15.20
C ALA A 18 2.09 32.79 13.69
N ALA A 19 3.31 32.71 13.17
CA ALA A 19 3.54 32.09 11.88
C ALA A 19 3.06 30.63 11.97
N ASN A 20 1.98 30.30 11.27
CA ASN A 20 1.61 28.91 10.99
C ASN A 20 2.70 28.32 10.10
N VAL A 21 3.79 27.83 10.69
CA VAL A 21 4.74 26.98 9.97
C VAL A 21 4.03 25.66 9.77
N ASN A 22 3.68 25.36 8.52
CA ASN A 22 3.19 24.06 8.10
C ASN A 22 4.36 23.06 8.10
N VAL A 23 4.85 22.69 9.29
CA VAL A 23 6.04 21.84 9.49
C VAL A 23 5.81 20.42 8.99
N ASN A 24 4.56 19.95 8.95
CA ASN A 24 4.26 18.54 8.68
C ASN A 24 4.47 18.12 7.22
N GLY A 25 4.33 19.03 6.26
CA GLY A 25 4.42 18.68 4.83
C GLY A 25 5.85 18.54 4.29
N ASN A 26 6.77 19.41 4.74
CA ASN A 26 8.16 19.41 4.25
C ASN A 26 9.04 18.39 4.96
N LEU A 27 8.80 18.13 6.25
CA LEU A 27 9.58 17.18 7.05
C LEU A 27 9.43 15.73 6.52
N HIS A 28 8.22 15.37 6.06
CA HIS A 28 7.92 14.06 5.47
C HIS A 28 8.62 13.84 4.10
N LYS A 29 8.78 14.89 3.28
CA LYS A 29 9.44 14.74 1.97
C LYS A 29 10.94 14.49 2.10
N THR A 30 11.61 15.17 3.04
CA THR A 30 13.02 14.90 3.35
C THR A 30 13.24 13.54 4.01
N SER A 31 12.24 13.00 4.71
CA SER A 31 12.37 11.72 5.40
C SER A 31 12.47 10.53 4.44
N TYR A 32 11.83 10.58 3.26
CA TYR A 32 11.87 9.47 2.29
C TYR A 32 13.28 9.19 1.76
N CYS A 33 14.11 10.22 1.58
CA CYS A 33 15.51 10.09 1.16
C CYS A 33 16.41 9.45 2.22
N MET A 34 16.02 9.53 3.49
CA MET A 34 16.81 9.06 4.64
C MET A 34 16.40 7.65 5.09
N GLN A 35 15.45 7.02 4.41
CA GLN A 35 15.01 5.68 4.76
C GLN A 35 16.13 4.68 4.56
N ARG A 36 16.41 3.85 5.57
CA ARG A 36 17.55 2.93 5.55
C ARG A 36 17.49 1.91 4.41
N TYR A 37 16.29 1.51 3.99
CA TYR A 37 16.11 0.52 2.93
C TYR A 37 16.35 1.11 1.54
N CYS A 38 15.61 2.17 1.16
CA CYS A 38 15.71 2.74 -0.19
C CYS A 38 16.69 3.90 -0.32
N GLY A 39 16.97 4.63 0.76
CA GLY A 39 17.81 5.83 0.75
C GLY A 39 17.38 6.82 -0.34
N SER A 40 18.36 7.32 -1.09
CA SER A 40 18.13 8.23 -2.22
C SER A 40 17.40 7.60 -3.41
N LYS A 41 17.30 6.26 -3.49
CA LYS A 41 16.55 5.55 -4.54
C LYS A 41 15.06 5.42 -4.25
N ASN A 42 14.61 5.91 -3.09
CA ASN A 42 13.19 5.92 -2.77
C ASN A 42 12.43 6.77 -3.80
N LEU A 43 11.34 6.26 -4.37
CA LEU A 43 10.56 6.99 -5.39
C LEU A 43 10.09 8.36 -4.91
N ALA A 44 9.82 8.51 -3.61
CA ALA A 44 9.39 9.78 -3.03
C ALA A 44 10.55 10.74 -2.72
N CYS A 45 11.80 10.28 -2.77
CA CYS A 45 12.96 11.13 -2.55
C CYS A 45 13.09 12.17 -3.67
N ASN A 46 13.08 13.45 -3.30
CA ASN A 46 13.13 14.60 -4.23
C ASN A 46 12.07 14.55 -5.34
N ASN A 47 10.96 13.84 -5.11
CA ASN A 47 9.88 13.73 -6.09
C ASN A 47 8.79 14.77 -5.80
N HIS A 48 8.58 15.65 -6.76
CA HIS A 48 7.62 16.75 -6.64
C HIS A 48 6.18 16.36 -7.03
N GLY A 49 5.96 15.13 -7.50
CA GLY A 49 4.64 14.66 -7.94
C GLY A 49 4.24 15.20 -9.31
N ASN A 50 5.22 15.39 -10.19
CA ASN A 50 4.97 15.76 -11.59
C ASN A 50 4.77 14.51 -12.45
N TYR A 51 3.99 14.62 -13.52
CA TYR A 51 3.94 13.59 -14.55
C TYR A 51 5.31 13.43 -15.21
N SER A 52 5.74 12.20 -15.41
CA SER A 52 6.97 11.90 -16.17
C SER A 52 6.80 12.20 -17.66
N ASN A 53 7.91 12.28 -18.38
CA ASN A 53 7.91 12.46 -19.84
C ASN A 53 7.30 11.28 -20.62
N ASP A 54 7.11 10.12 -19.99
CA ASP A 54 6.45 8.96 -20.62
C ASP A 54 4.93 9.10 -20.62
N CYS A 55 4.39 10.04 -19.84
CA CYS A 55 2.96 10.31 -19.81
C CYS A 55 2.53 11.10 -21.04
N VAL A 56 1.47 10.63 -21.69
CA VAL A 56 0.85 11.37 -22.80
C VAL A 56 0.05 12.57 -22.27
N PRO A 57 -0.17 13.63 -23.07
CA PRO A 57 -0.90 14.83 -22.63
C PRO A 57 -2.33 14.58 -22.11
N SER A 58 -2.98 13.48 -22.53
CA SER A 58 -4.31 13.10 -22.06
C SER A 58 -4.33 12.45 -20.67
N SER A 59 -3.16 12.25 -20.05
CA SER A 59 -3.01 11.61 -18.75
C SER A 59 -3.64 12.42 -17.63
N ARG A 60 -4.48 11.75 -16.84
CA ARG A 60 -5.11 12.32 -15.66
C ARG A 60 -5.26 11.30 -14.54
N THR A 61 -4.95 11.72 -13.33
CA THR A 61 -5.16 10.92 -12.13
C THR A 61 -6.65 10.79 -11.80
N ILE A 62 -7.05 9.66 -11.24
CA ILE A 62 -8.43 9.39 -10.82
C ILE A 62 -8.55 9.57 -9.29
N PRO A 63 -9.45 10.44 -8.81
CA PRO A 63 -9.72 10.55 -7.38
C PRO A 63 -10.29 9.25 -6.81
N LEU A 64 -9.60 8.66 -5.82
CA LEU A 64 -10.01 7.39 -5.21
C LEU A 64 -10.82 7.54 -3.91
N SER A 65 -11.04 8.75 -3.41
CA SER A 65 -11.71 8.99 -2.12
C SER A 65 -13.01 8.20 -1.94
N LYS A 66 -13.86 8.16 -2.99
CA LYS A 66 -15.11 7.38 -3.00
C LYS A 66 -14.95 5.87 -3.20
N HIS A 67 -13.78 5.42 -3.61
CA HIS A 67 -13.46 4.01 -3.92
C HIS A 67 -12.69 3.31 -2.79
N ARG A 68 -12.09 4.05 -1.85
CA ARG A 68 -11.26 3.50 -0.75
C ARG A 68 -11.93 2.35 -0.02
N ASN A 69 -13.17 2.55 0.45
CA ASN A 69 -13.91 1.52 1.20
C ASN A 69 -14.21 0.29 0.34
N GLY A 70 -14.61 0.49 -0.92
CA GLY A 70 -14.87 -0.63 -1.85
C GLY A 70 -13.61 -1.46 -2.10
N LEU A 71 -12.48 -0.81 -2.36
CA LEU A 71 -11.20 -1.49 -2.55
C LEU A 71 -10.74 -2.22 -1.28
N LEU A 72 -10.86 -1.56 -0.12
CA LEU A 72 -10.49 -2.14 1.17
C LEU A 72 -11.32 -3.39 1.49
N ASN A 73 -12.62 -3.36 1.18
CA ASN A 73 -13.51 -4.50 1.35
C ASN A 73 -13.08 -5.67 0.46
N VAL A 74 -12.78 -5.41 -0.83
CA VAL A 74 -12.32 -6.45 -1.76
C VAL A 74 -11.06 -7.15 -1.25
N PHE A 75 -10.05 -6.39 -0.81
CA PHE A 75 -8.82 -6.97 -0.28
C PHE A 75 -9.05 -7.78 1.00
N ASN A 76 -9.84 -7.26 1.94
CA ASN A 76 -10.09 -7.92 3.21
C ASN A 76 -11.00 -9.16 3.06
N GLU A 77 -12.00 -9.15 2.17
CA GLU A 77 -12.81 -10.33 1.86
C GLU A 77 -11.97 -11.46 1.27
N LEU A 78 -11.10 -11.13 0.32
CA LEU A 78 -10.18 -12.08 -0.28
C LEU A 78 -9.24 -12.69 0.76
N ARG A 79 -8.60 -11.84 1.58
CA ARG A 79 -7.71 -12.28 2.65
C ARG A 79 -8.44 -13.11 3.71
N ASN A 80 -9.68 -12.77 4.02
CA ASN A 80 -10.52 -13.53 4.95
C ASN A 80 -10.84 -14.94 4.42
N LYS A 81 -11.10 -15.07 3.10
CA LYS A 81 -11.27 -16.37 2.44
C LYS A 81 -9.97 -17.18 2.48
N LEU A 82 -8.83 -16.56 2.15
CA LEU A 82 -7.52 -17.20 2.22
C LEU A 82 -7.20 -17.70 3.63
N ALA A 83 -7.35 -16.83 4.63
CA ALA A 83 -7.06 -17.14 6.03
C ALA A 83 -7.97 -18.23 6.59
N GLY A 84 -9.17 -18.39 6.03
CA GLY A 84 -10.09 -19.49 6.30
C GLY A 84 -9.71 -20.82 5.63
N GLY A 85 -8.74 -20.82 4.72
CA GLY A 85 -8.42 -21.99 3.89
C GLY A 85 -9.42 -22.25 2.76
N HIS A 86 -10.11 -21.21 2.28
CA HIS A 86 -11.15 -21.32 1.25
C HIS A 86 -10.68 -20.93 -0.16
N ILE A 87 -9.36 -20.82 -0.38
CA ILE A 87 -8.76 -20.51 -1.69
C ILE A 87 -7.81 -21.64 -2.07
N GLY A 88 -8.10 -22.34 -3.16
CA GLY A 88 -7.30 -23.46 -3.64
C GLY A 88 -7.15 -24.55 -2.57
N SER A 89 -5.91 -24.96 -2.32
CA SER A 89 -5.58 -25.97 -1.31
C SER A 89 -4.83 -25.40 -0.09
N HIS A 90 -4.93 -24.07 0.10
CA HIS A 90 -4.25 -23.35 1.18
C HIS A 90 -4.80 -23.70 2.55
N LEU A 91 -3.90 -23.78 3.53
CA LEU A 91 -4.25 -24.04 4.93
C LEU A 91 -4.59 -22.73 5.66
N PRO A 92 -5.39 -22.80 6.74
CA PRO A 92 -5.77 -21.61 7.51
C PRO A 92 -4.58 -20.81 8.03
N ALA A 93 -4.73 -19.48 8.06
CA ALA A 93 -3.71 -18.57 8.57
C ALA A 93 -3.88 -18.32 10.07
N ALA A 94 -2.80 -18.44 10.83
CA ALA A 94 -2.77 -18.25 12.27
C ALA A 94 -2.98 -16.79 12.66
N ARG A 95 -2.46 -15.85 11.85
CA ARG A 95 -2.32 -14.44 12.23
C ARG A 95 -2.33 -13.50 11.02
N MET A 96 -3.41 -13.52 10.22
CA MET A 96 -3.53 -12.70 9.02
C MET A 96 -4.13 -11.33 9.36
N ALA A 97 -3.44 -10.23 9.07
CA ALA A 97 -3.95 -8.89 9.38
C ALA A 97 -5.15 -8.50 8.52
N ARG A 98 -6.16 -7.86 9.13
CA ARG A 98 -7.10 -6.98 8.42
C ARG A 98 -6.36 -5.72 7.98
N MET A 99 -6.45 -5.41 6.69
CA MET A 99 -5.89 -4.19 6.13
C MET A 99 -6.70 -2.96 6.53
N SER A 100 -5.99 -1.86 6.77
CA SER A 100 -6.53 -0.50 6.85
C SER A 100 -6.05 0.35 5.67
N TRP A 101 -6.80 1.40 5.32
CA TRP A 101 -6.36 2.33 4.29
C TRP A 101 -5.27 3.26 4.83
N SER A 102 -4.17 3.43 4.11
CA SER A 102 -3.10 4.37 4.45
C SER A 102 -3.00 5.48 3.40
N ASN A 103 -3.12 6.73 3.84
CA ASN A 103 -2.94 7.90 2.98
C ASN A 103 -1.49 8.03 2.50
N GLU A 104 -0.51 7.59 3.30
CA GLU A 104 0.90 7.58 2.89
C GLU A 104 1.13 6.57 1.77
N LEU A 105 0.61 5.35 1.91
CA LEU A 105 0.69 4.34 0.86
C LEU A 105 -0.05 4.80 -0.43
N GLU A 106 -1.18 5.49 -0.30
CA GLU A 106 -1.89 6.11 -1.43
C GLU A 106 -1.03 7.19 -2.11
N TYR A 107 -0.33 8.02 -1.34
CA TYR A 107 0.61 9.01 -1.89
C TYR A 107 1.76 8.34 -2.66
N LEU A 108 2.35 7.28 -2.11
CA LEU A 108 3.42 6.54 -2.81
C LEU A 108 2.92 5.84 -4.07
N ALA A 109 1.70 5.27 -4.03
CA ALA A 109 1.04 4.72 -5.22
C ALA A 109 0.76 5.83 -6.27
N HIS A 110 0.40 7.03 -5.81
CA HIS A 110 0.18 8.19 -6.68
C HIS A 110 1.45 8.58 -7.42
N LEU A 111 2.59 8.68 -6.73
CA LEU A 111 3.89 8.91 -7.37
C LEU A 111 4.23 7.81 -8.38
N ALA A 112 3.91 6.55 -8.08
CA ALA A 112 4.16 5.44 -9.00
C ALA A 112 3.35 5.55 -10.30
N VAL A 113 2.06 5.91 -10.24
CA VAL A 113 1.25 6.04 -11.46
C VAL A 113 1.61 7.26 -12.30
N LEU A 114 2.16 8.33 -11.71
CA LEU A 114 2.63 9.51 -12.45
C LEU A 114 3.83 9.24 -13.36
N ASN A 115 4.42 8.05 -13.27
CA ASN A 115 5.44 7.61 -14.22
C ASN A 115 4.85 6.95 -15.48
N CYS A 116 3.53 6.70 -15.54
CA CYS A 116 2.85 6.12 -16.70
C CYS A 116 3.45 4.79 -17.21
N ARG A 117 4.10 4.02 -16.32
CA ARG A 117 4.69 2.71 -16.62
C ARG A 117 4.00 1.61 -15.81
N GLU A 118 3.67 0.49 -16.44
CA GLU A 118 3.20 -0.72 -15.76
C GLU A 118 4.32 -1.74 -15.52
N ASN A 119 4.09 -2.71 -14.64
CA ASN A 119 5.05 -3.77 -14.30
C ASN A 119 6.44 -3.27 -13.82
N VAL A 120 6.52 -2.04 -13.32
CA VAL A 120 7.74 -1.47 -12.72
C VAL A 120 7.75 -1.72 -11.22
N LYS A 121 8.92 -2.10 -10.68
CA LYS A 121 9.16 -2.17 -9.24
C LYS A 121 9.97 -0.96 -8.80
N TYR A 122 9.33 -0.02 -8.13
CA TYR A 122 10.00 1.11 -7.49
C TYR A 122 10.52 0.72 -6.09
N CYS A 123 11.62 1.33 -5.65
CA CYS A 123 11.99 1.26 -4.24
C CYS A 123 11.08 2.19 -3.43
N LEU A 124 10.35 1.62 -2.48
CA LEU A 124 9.43 2.34 -1.61
C LEU A 124 9.72 1.96 -0.15
N SER A 125 9.83 2.97 0.70
CA SER A 125 9.94 2.84 2.15
C SER A 125 9.48 4.14 2.81
N SER A 126 9.01 4.07 4.04
CA SER A 126 8.62 5.22 4.85
C SER A 126 8.94 4.97 6.32
N PRO A 127 8.84 6.00 7.18
CA PRO A 127 9.01 5.82 8.62
C PRO A 127 8.10 4.74 9.21
N ASP A 128 6.87 4.63 8.70
CA ASP A 128 5.86 3.68 9.20
C ASP A 128 5.91 2.32 8.48
N PHE A 129 6.55 2.23 7.31
CA PHE A 129 6.63 1.02 6.49
C PHE A 129 8.03 0.84 5.89
N HIS A 130 8.82 -0.04 6.49
CA HIS A 130 10.21 -0.27 6.10
C HIS A 130 10.35 -0.92 4.72
N TYR A 131 9.49 -1.91 4.42
CA TYR A 131 9.43 -2.58 3.12
C TYR A 131 8.06 -2.39 2.50
N ILE A 132 7.95 -1.59 1.45
CA ILE A 132 6.66 -1.33 0.79
C ILE A 132 6.56 -2.15 -0.50
N GLY A 133 5.62 -3.09 -0.51
CA GLY A 133 5.24 -3.86 -1.69
C GLY A 133 4.36 -3.04 -2.63
N SER A 134 4.30 -3.44 -3.90
CA SER A 134 3.44 -2.77 -4.88
C SER A 134 3.01 -3.70 -6.00
N ASN A 135 1.74 -3.60 -6.39
CA ASN A 135 1.25 -4.13 -7.67
C ASN A 135 0.85 -2.96 -8.56
N ILE A 136 1.27 -2.97 -9.83
CA ILE A 136 0.96 -1.93 -10.82
C ILE A 136 0.73 -2.57 -12.18
N ASN A 137 -0.47 -2.39 -12.73
CA ASN A 137 -0.84 -2.94 -14.03
C ASN A 137 -1.77 -2.02 -14.79
N GLN A 138 -1.75 -2.19 -16.11
CA GLN A 138 -2.65 -1.51 -17.02
C GLN A 138 -3.78 -2.41 -17.52
N PHE A 139 -4.93 -1.78 -17.74
CA PHE A 139 -6.02 -2.30 -18.54
C PHE A 139 -6.27 -1.37 -19.74
N SER A 140 -6.35 -1.94 -20.94
CA SER A 140 -6.56 -1.20 -22.19
C SER A 140 -7.82 -1.68 -22.90
N TYR A 141 -8.62 -0.77 -23.45
CA TYR A 141 -9.84 -1.14 -24.17
C TYR A 141 -10.24 -0.11 -25.23
N GLY A 142 -10.83 -0.58 -26.33
CA GLY A 142 -11.34 0.27 -27.41
C GLY A 142 -12.73 0.83 -27.13
N GLY A 143 -13.13 1.83 -27.92
CA GLY A 143 -14.48 2.41 -27.89
C GLY A 143 -14.64 3.55 -26.88
N LYS A 144 -15.88 3.79 -26.46
CA LYS A 144 -16.20 4.92 -25.57
C LYS A 144 -15.55 4.75 -24.19
N VAL A 145 -14.97 5.84 -23.66
CA VAL A 145 -14.41 5.94 -22.29
C VAL A 145 -15.39 5.38 -21.24
N SER A 146 -16.69 5.58 -21.42
CA SER A 146 -17.74 5.20 -20.48
C SER A 146 -18.14 3.72 -20.50
N ILE A 147 -17.53 2.88 -21.36
CA ILE A 147 -17.86 1.43 -21.43
C ILE A 147 -17.60 0.73 -20.08
N TYR A 148 -16.55 1.17 -19.37
CA TYR A 148 -16.25 0.69 -18.02
C TYR A 148 -16.14 1.88 -17.08
N THR A 149 -16.75 1.74 -15.92
CA THR A 149 -16.50 2.61 -14.78
C THR A 149 -15.07 2.40 -14.27
N ASN A 150 -14.51 3.40 -13.60
CA ASN A 150 -13.17 3.29 -13.03
C ASN A 150 -13.10 2.14 -12.00
N PHE A 151 -14.16 1.92 -11.22
CA PHE A 151 -14.17 0.86 -10.21
C PHE A 151 -14.20 -0.53 -10.83
N GLU A 152 -14.98 -0.76 -11.89
CA GLU A 152 -14.96 -2.05 -12.62
C GLU A 152 -13.57 -2.38 -13.17
N ILE A 153 -12.84 -1.39 -13.68
CA ILE A 153 -11.47 -1.60 -14.16
C ILE A 153 -10.53 -1.95 -12.99
N MET A 154 -10.65 -1.24 -11.86
CA MET A 154 -9.86 -1.57 -10.65
C MET A 154 -10.12 -3.01 -10.19
N LEU A 155 -11.38 -3.45 -10.17
CA LEU A 155 -11.73 -4.83 -9.83
C LEU A 155 -11.10 -5.84 -10.80
N LYS A 156 -11.18 -5.60 -12.11
CA LYS A 156 -10.51 -6.47 -13.11
C LYS A 156 -9.00 -6.57 -12.91
N LEU A 157 -8.36 -5.47 -12.51
CA LEU A 157 -6.92 -5.46 -12.23
C LEU A 157 -6.58 -6.18 -10.91
N ILE A 158 -7.44 -6.08 -9.89
CA ILE A 158 -7.32 -6.88 -8.67
C ILE A 158 -7.52 -8.37 -8.97
N ASP A 159 -8.51 -8.74 -9.78
CA ASP A 159 -8.72 -10.12 -10.21
C ASP A 159 -7.47 -10.65 -10.93
N LYS A 160 -6.84 -9.83 -11.78
CA LYS A 160 -5.56 -10.18 -12.41
C LYS A 160 -4.46 -10.44 -11.38
N TRP A 161 -4.30 -9.57 -10.37
CA TRP A 161 -3.30 -9.74 -9.31
C TRP A 161 -3.52 -10.98 -8.45
N THR A 162 -4.76 -11.44 -8.35
CA THR A 162 -5.18 -12.54 -7.47
C THR A 162 -5.38 -13.86 -8.22
N SER A 163 -5.28 -13.84 -9.55
CA SER A 163 -5.55 -14.98 -10.43
C SER A 163 -4.72 -16.24 -10.14
N GLU A 164 -3.50 -16.08 -9.62
CA GLU A 164 -2.61 -17.20 -9.31
C GLU A 164 -2.67 -17.63 -7.84
N MET A 165 -3.48 -16.98 -6.99
CA MET A 165 -3.51 -17.26 -5.54
C MET A 165 -3.74 -18.73 -5.24
N ALA A 166 -4.67 -19.40 -5.94
CA ALA A 166 -4.97 -20.81 -5.72
C ALA A 166 -3.80 -21.75 -6.10
N PHE A 167 -2.87 -21.27 -6.92
CA PHE A 167 -1.74 -22.03 -7.46
C PHE A 167 -0.40 -21.66 -6.83
N VAL A 168 -0.35 -20.67 -5.93
CA VAL A 168 0.84 -20.39 -5.12
C VAL A 168 1.21 -21.66 -4.37
N ASN A 169 2.45 -22.14 -4.56
CA ASN A 169 2.91 -23.38 -3.93
C ASN A 169 2.80 -23.29 -2.39
N LYS A 170 2.28 -24.34 -1.75
CA LYS A 170 2.22 -24.47 -0.29
C LYS A 170 3.59 -24.32 0.37
N ASP A 171 4.65 -24.77 -0.29
CA ASP A 171 6.02 -24.59 0.19
C ASP A 171 6.36 -23.11 0.27
N ALA A 172 5.91 -22.30 -0.69
CA ALA A 172 6.10 -20.85 -0.67
C ALA A 172 5.37 -20.19 0.51
N THR A 173 4.25 -20.75 0.96
CA THR A 173 3.56 -20.27 2.17
C THR A 173 4.43 -20.41 3.41
N LEU A 174 5.23 -21.48 3.52
CA LEU A 174 6.16 -21.71 4.63
C LEU A 174 7.51 -21.01 4.42
N TYR A 175 7.97 -20.97 3.17
CA TYR A 175 9.29 -20.50 2.80
C TYR A 175 9.29 -19.98 1.36
N VAL A 176 9.23 -18.66 1.19
CA VAL A 176 9.27 -18.03 -0.13
C VAL A 176 10.56 -18.45 -0.87
N PRO A 177 10.45 -18.98 -2.11
CA PRO A 177 11.59 -19.43 -2.89
C PRO A 177 12.41 -18.26 -3.42
N ASP A 178 13.61 -18.56 -3.94
CA ASP A 178 14.41 -17.57 -4.66
C ASP A 178 13.78 -17.09 -5.96
N HIS A 179 12.98 -17.96 -6.59
CA HIS A 179 12.31 -17.75 -7.86
C HIS A 179 10.89 -18.31 -7.82
N PHE A 180 9.92 -17.47 -8.16
CA PHE A 180 8.56 -17.86 -8.51
C PHE A 180 8.46 -18.12 -10.02
N PRO A 181 7.49 -18.94 -10.47
CA PRO A 181 7.35 -19.30 -11.88
C PRO A 181 7.10 -18.12 -12.82
N ASN A 182 6.39 -17.09 -12.35
CA ASN A 182 6.08 -15.90 -13.14
C ASN A 182 5.68 -14.74 -12.22
N ASP A 183 5.52 -13.56 -12.82
CA ASP A 183 5.21 -12.34 -12.09
C ASP A 183 3.83 -12.29 -11.44
N LYS A 184 2.84 -12.98 -12.00
CA LYS A 184 1.48 -13.03 -11.43
C LYS A 184 1.47 -13.77 -10.09
N VAL A 185 2.27 -14.83 -9.97
CA VAL A 185 2.44 -15.57 -8.69
C VAL A 185 3.00 -14.65 -7.60
N VAL A 186 3.96 -13.78 -7.93
CA VAL A 186 4.52 -12.80 -6.97
C VAL A 186 3.46 -11.75 -6.59
N GLN A 187 2.68 -11.26 -7.56
CA GLN A 187 1.59 -10.31 -7.30
C GLN A 187 0.52 -10.91 -6.37
N SER A 188 0.20 -12.18 -6.56
CA SER A 188 -0.70 -12.94 -5.68
C SER A 188 -0.08 -13.14 -4.29
N ALA A 189 1.18 -13.57 -4.22
CA ALA A 189 1.91 -13.78 -2.97
C ALA A 189 1.96 -12.52 -2.11
N LEU A 190 2.14 -11.33 -2.70
CA LEU A 190 2.13 -10.05 -1.98
C LEU A 190 0.81 -9.80 -1.23
N LEU A 191 -0.31 -10.15 -1.85
CA LEU A 191 -1.64 -10.02 -1.26
C LEU A 191 -1.93 -11.11 -0.21
N MET A 192 -1.18 -12.21 -0.22
CA MET A 192 -1.27 -13.30 0.76
C MET A 192 -0.44 -13.03 2.03
N MET A 193 0.41 -12.01 2.05
CA MET A 193 1.31 -11.72 3.19
C MET A 193 0.53 -11.43 4.48
N ASP A 194 0.80 -12.15 5.56
CA ASP A 194 0.08 -11.98 6.84
C ASP A 194 0.20 -10.59 7.44
N ARG A 195 1.42 -10.07 7.43
CA ARG A 195 1.85 -8.76 7.92
C ARG A 195 1.47 -7.58 7.03
N ASN A 196 0.65 -7.79 6.02
CA ASN A 196 0.18 -6.71 5.17
C ASN A 196 -0.99 -5.98 5.85
N THR A 197 -0.65 -5.03 6.73
CA THR A 197 -1.58 -4.32 7.62
C THR A 197 -2.26 -3.12 6.98
N HIS A 198 -1.66 -2.55 5.93
CA HIS A 198 -2.19 -1.36 5.27
C HIS A 198 -2.06 -1.47 3.75
N VAL A 199 -2.99 -0.79 3.07
CA VAL A 199 -2.98 -0.62 1.61
C VAL A 199 -3.30 0.83 1.27
N GLY A 200 -2.72 1.33 0.19
CA GLY A 200 -3.12 2.58 -0.42
C GLY A 200 -2.91 2.50 -1.92
N CYS A 201 -3.88 3.00 -2.70
CA CYS A 201 -3.86 2.87 -4.15
C CYS A 201 -3.98 4.21 -4.84
N ALA A 202 -3.58 4.25 -6.12
CA ALA A 202 -3.82 5.36 -7.02
C ALA A 202 -4.06 4.84 -8.43
N ALA A 203 -4.74 5.64 -9.24
CA ALA A 203 -4.98 5.32 -10.64
C ALA A 203 -4.73 6.53 -11.52
N LEU A 204 -4.29 6.26 -12.74
CA LEU A 204 -4.14 7.21 -13.82
C LEU A 204 -4.84 6.68 -15.06
N ARG A 205 -5.41 7.59 -15.84
CA ARG A 205 -6.11 7.27 -17.07
C ARG A 205 -5.63 8.14 -18.21
N TYR A 206 -5.50 7.57 -19.39
CA TYR A 206 -5.14 8.28 -20.61
C TYR A 206 -5.74 7.60 -21.84
N SER A 207 -5.64 8.27 -22.98
CA SER A 207 -6.11 7.75 -24.27
C SER A 207 -5.04 7.94 -25.33
N ILE A 208 -4.82 6.90 -26.12
CA ILE A 208 -3.96 6.91 -27.30
C ILE A 208 -4.80 6.39 -28.46
N GLU A 209 -4.95 7.21 -29.50
CA GLU A 209 -5.78 6.91 -30.67
C GLU A 209 -7.20 6.46 -30.28
N TYR A 210 -7.58 5.22 -30.60
CA TYR A 210 -8.90 4.65 -30.36
C TYR A 210 -9.00 3.86 -29.04
N TYR A 211 -7.92 3.80 -28.27
CA TYR A 211 -7.83 3.02 -27.03
C TYR A 211 -7.79 3.90 -25.79
N ASN A 212 -8.49 3.43 -24.77
CA ASN A 212 -8.46 3.96 -23.42
C ASN A 212 -7.57 3.08 -22.57
N HIS A 213 -6.70 3.70 -21.79
CA HIS A 213 -5.76 3.04 -20.89
C HIS A 213 -6.02 3.45 -19.45
N PHE A 214 -5.97 2.47 -18.55
CA PHE A 214 -6.17 2.67 -17.13
C PHE A 214 -5.04 1.97 -16.37
N LEU A 215 -4.17 2.77 -15.76
CA LEU A 215 -3.07 2.30 -14.93
C LEU A 215 -3.51 2.34 -13.48
N PHE A 216 -3.41 1.21 -12.77
CA PHE A 216 -3.77 1.10 -11.37
C PHE A 216 -2.59 0.57 -10.57
N CYS A 217 -2.24 1.29 -9.50
CA CYS A 217 -1.22 0.88 -8.55
C CYS A 217 -1.80 0.79 -7.15
N CYS A 218 -1.50 -0.28 -6.43
CA CYS A 218 -1.66 -0.35 -4.98
C CYS A 218 -0.31 -0.64 -4.34
N THR A 219 0.01 0.10 -3.29
CA THR A 219 1.14 -0.16 -2.41
C THR A 219 0.66 -0.73 -1.08
N PHE A 220 1.54 -1.50 -0.44
CA PHE A 220 1.20 -2.39 0.66
C PHE A 220 2.23 -2.26 1.78
N ALA A 221 1.80 -2.42 3.04
CA ALA A 221 2.63 -2.22 4.23
C ALA A 221 3.83 -3.18 4.38
N THR A 222 3.91 -4.19 3.52
CA THR A 222 5.01 -5.16 3.46
C THR A 222 5.29 -5.50 2.00
N ASP A 223 6.45 -6.10 1.74
CA ASP A 223 6.74 -6.79 0.49
C ASP A 223 6.91 -8.30 0.71
N VAL A 224 7.05 -9.05 -0.38
CA VAL A 224 7.39 -10.47 -0.37
C VAL A 224 8.89 -10.61 -0.02
N ILE A 225 9.19 -11.30 1.08
CA ILE A 225 10.56 -11.49 1.57
C ILE A 225 10.98 -12.94 1.31
N LYS A 226 12.10 -13.13 0.61
CA LYS A 226 12.68 -14.46 0.36
C LYS A 226 12.95 -15.18 1.68
N HIS A 227 12.77 -16.50 1.66
CA HIS A 227 13.12 -17.39 2.78
C HIS A 227 12.34 -17.12 4.07
N LYS A 228 11.24 -16.37 3.97
CA LYS A 228 10.28 -16.12 5.04
C LYS A 228 8.92 -16.66 4.58
N PRO A 229 8.03 -17.06 5.51
CA PRO A 229 6.69 -17.49 5.15
C PRO A 229 5.85 -16.33 4.61
N LEU A 230 4.92 -16.62 3.68
CA LEU A 230 3.88 -15.66 3.29
C LEU A 230 2.95 -15.40 4.47
N TYR A 231 2.52 -16.47 5.15
CA TYR A 231 1.74 -16.39 6.37
C TYR A 231 1.97 -17.60 7.26
N LYS A 232 1.82 -17.43 8.57
CA LYS A 232 1.91 -18.54 9.53
C LYS A 232 0.70 -19.48 9.40
N LEU A 233 0.95 -20.78 9.19
CA LEU A 233 -0.11 -21.80 9.12
C LEU A 233 -0.71 -22.13 10.50
N SER A 234 -1.96 -22.60 10.50
CA SER A 234 -2.66 -23.08 11.69
C SER A 234 -3.79 -24.07 11.34
N GLY A 235 -4.23 -24.86 12.30
CA GLY A 235 -5.47 -25.66 12.17
C GLY A 235 -6.76 -24.85 12.36
N LYS A 236 -6.66 -23.63 12.92
CA LYS A 236 -7.80 -22.74 13.19
C LYS A 236 -7.45 -21.30 12.78
N PRO A 237 -8.23 -20.66 11.89
CA PRO A 237 -7.99 -19.29 11.47
C PRO A 237 -7.89 -18.33 12.67
N GLY A 238 -6.91 -17.44 12.63
CA GLY A 238 -6.72 -16.41 13.64
C GLY A 238 -6.33 -16.94 15.03
N SER A 239 -5.83 -18.18 15.14
CA SER A 239 -5.44 -18.79 16.42
C SER A 239 -4.30 -18.07 17.15
N ALA A 240 -3.53 -17.25 16.44
CA ALA A 240 -2.44 -16.44 16.97
C ALA A 240 -2.70 -14.94 16.83
N CYS A 241 -3.93 -14.52 16.54
CA CYS A 241 -4.33 -13.12 16.67
C CYS A 241 -4.44 -12.74 18.14
N GLN A 242 -4.12 -11.49 18.48
CA GLN A 242 -4.43 -10.94 19.79
C GLN A 242 -5.95 -10.82 19.96
N ASN A 243 -6.61 -10.29 18.94
CA ASN A 243 -8.07 -10.25 18.82
C ASN A 243 -8.46 -10.57 17.38
N ARG A 244 -9.53 -11.33 17.19
CA ARG A 244 -10.10 -11.55 15.85
C ARG A 244 -10.99 -10.39 15.46
N ASP A 245 -10.99 -10.06 14.17
CA ASP A 245 -11.89 -9.05 13.63
C ASP A 245 -13.34 -9.53 13.68
N THR A 246 -14.28 -8.64 13.95
CA THR A 246 -15.70 -8.98 14.08
C THR A 246 -16.41 -9.11 12.74
N THR A 247 -15.91 -8.46 11.68
CA THR A 247 -16.47 -8.50 10.33
C THR A 247 -15.78 -9.57 9.50
N TYR A 248 -14.45 -9.56 9.50
CA TYR A 248 -13.61 -10.52 8.79
C TYR A 248 -13.09 -11.56 9.77
N THR A 249 -13.95 -12.49 10.16
CA THR A 249 -13.71 -13.36 11.33
C THR A 249 -12.45 -14.22 11.24
N ASN A 250 -11.88 -14.49 10.07
CA ASN A 250 -10.63 -15.23 9.92
C ASN A 250 -9.37 -14.34 10.03
N LEU A 251 -9.54 -13.03 10.16
CA LEU A 251 -8.47 -12.05 10.26
C LEU A 251 -8.29 -11.56 11.70
N CYS A 252 -7.11 -11.03 11.97
CA CYS A 252 -6.84 -10.29 13.18
C CYS A 252 -7.43 -8.87 13.08
N ALA A 253 -7.88 -8.33 14.21
CA ALA A 253 -8.48 -7.00 14.29
C ALA A 253 -7.47 -5.89 13.91
N VAL A 254 -8.00 -4.74 13.49
CA VAL A 254 -7.20 -3.54 13.23
C VAL A 254 -6.42 -3.13 14.49
N GLY A 255 -5.19 -2.66 14.30
CA GLY A 255 -4.32 -2.18 15.38
C GLY A 255 -3.41 -3.25 15.98
N GLU A 256 -3.57 -4.53 15.60
CA GLU A 256 -2.60 -5.55 15.96
C GLU A 256 -1.23 -5.27 15.32
N VAL A 257 -0.15 -5.39 16.09
CA VAL A 257 1.20 -4.99 15.68
C VAL A 257 1.91 -6.10 14.90
N TYR A 258 2.43 -5.76 13.73
CA TYR A 258 3.19 -6.67 12.85
C TYR A 258 4.64 -6.24 12.58
N GLY A 259 5.07 -5.09 13.10
CA GLY A 259 6.44 -4.58 12.93
C GLY A 259 6.75 -4.13 11.51
N ASN A 260 5.78 -3.51 10.81
CA ASN A 260 5.97 -3.04 9.43
C ASN A 260 7.00 -1.90 9.33
N GLU A 261 7.15 -1.13 10.40
CA GLU A 261 8.10 -0.02 10.60
C GLU A 261 9.55 -0.51 10.81
N HIS A 262 9.76 -1.80 11.04
CA HIS A 262 11.05 -2.35 11.41
C HIS A 262 11.72 -3.14 10.29
N ALA A 263 13.05 -3.05 10.26
CA ALA A 263 13.86 -3.92 9.43
C ALA A 263 13.78 -5.37 9.94
N ILE A 264 13.56 -6.30 9.02
CA ILE A 264 13.61 -7.74 9.29
C ILE A 264 15.06 -8.20 9.12
N ALA A 265 15.62 -8.88 10.12
CA ALA A 265 16.99 -9.38 10.08
C ALA A 265 17.22 -10.31 8.86
N HIS A 266 18.29 -10.04 8.13
CA HIS A 266 18.69 -10.75 6.90
C HIS A 266 17.60 -10.81 5.81
N ALA A 267 16.69 -9.83 5.80
CA ALA A 267 15.65 -9.79 4.79
C ALA A 267 16.20 -9.51 3.40
N ARG A 268 15.69 -10.28 2.43
CA ARG A 268 15.94 -10.08 1.00
C ARG A 268 14.58 -9.95 0.34
N VAL A 269 14.23 -8.73 -0.07
CA VAL A 269 12.99 -8.49 -0.83
C VAL A 269 13.07 -9.26 -2.15
N TYR A 270 11.98 -9.94 -2.52
CA TYR A 270 11.98 -10.87 -3.64
C TYR A 270 12.28 -10.19 -4.99
N ARG A 271 11.60 -9.08 -5.31
CA ARG A 271 11.92 -8.26 -6.47
C ARG A 271 12.85 -7.13 -6.08
N SER A 272 14.02 -7.06 -6.71
CA SER A 272 14.85 -5.86 -6.65
C SER A 272 14.14 -4.71 -7.39
N PRO A 273 14.27 -3.46 -6.92
CA PRO A 273 13.81 -2.31 -7.66
C PRO A 273 14.42 -2.28 -9.07
N THR A 274 13.57 -2.07 -10.07
CA THR A 274 13.98 -1.94 -11.48
C THR A 274 14.43 -0.52 -11.83
N ILE A 275 14.08 0.45 -10.99
CA ILE A 275 14.41 1.88 -11.10
C ILE A 275 14.71 2.39 -9.69
#